data_AF-A6GDX0-F1
#
_entry.id   AF-A6GDX0-F1
#
_cell.length_a   1.000
_cell.length_b   1.000
_cell.length_c   1.000
_cell.angle_alpha   90.00
_cell.angle_beta   90.00
_cell.angle_gamma   90.00
#
_symmetry.space_group_name_H-M   'P 1'
#
loop_
_entity.id
_entity.type
_entity.pdbx_description
1 polymer ?
#
loop_
_entity_poly.entity_id
_entity_poly.type
_entity_poly.pdbx_seq_one_letter_code
_entity_poly.pdbx_strand_id
1 'polypeptide(L)'
;MVAGFPAEEIEVREDEVIVGGDAVVTLQASREMAGARQVAPLFEDEEEAFRQYRTNNLVNSPKTISVIGYTGGGNALDSTMQTALQMAVQNYNEMNLGLTFTLTTGTNYQDKDIVVYKVSGNGGGQAGFPENGNPYKFVQIQSGTSNFGTDVVEHVITHEIGHCVGFRHTDYFNRSISCGSGGNEGSSGVGAQHIPGTPTGADMSSIMLACFNSGVSGEFSSYDRTALEYLYPGSGSPDPDPGEPAPGCTGYCGGYSQSGACYCDSVCESYGDCCDDKAAVCD
;
A
#
# COMPACT_ATOMS: atom_id res chain seq x y z
N MET A 1 2.96 22.23 4.37
CA MET A 1 3.10 21.00 3.58
C MET A 1 4.29 20.24 4.10
N VAL A 2 4.05 19.12 4.79
CA VAL A 2 5.09 18.18 5.25
C VAL A 2 4.76 16.86 4.53
N ALA A 3 5.70 16.28 3.80
CA ALA A 3 5.44 15.16 2.87
C ALA A 3 4.36 15.44 1.79
N GLY A 4 3.99 16.72 1.62
CA GLY A 4 3.03 17.30 0.68
C GLY A 4 1.68 16.60 0.50
N PHE A 5 1.16 16.12 1.63
CA PHE A 5 -0.28 15.95 1.85
C PHE A 5 -0.94 17.33 2.10
N PRO A 6 -2.25 17.47 1.85
CA PRO A 6 -2.98 18.68 2.25
C PRO A 6 -2.92 18.81 3.77
N ALA A 7 -2.83 20.05 4.28
CA ALA A 7 -2.64 20.29 5.72
C ALA A 7 -3.75 19.71 6.60
N GLU A 8 -4.93 19.48 6.02
CA GLU A 8 -6.11 18.90 6.67
C GLU A 8 -6.01 17.38 6.86
N GLU A 9 -5.11 16.71 6.11
CA GLU A 9 -4.88 15.27 6.17
C GLU A 9 -3.51 14.91 6.74
N ILE A 10 -2.82 15.92 7.30
CA ILE A 10 -1.56 15.76 8.01
C ILE A 10 -1.81 15.95 9.50
N GLU A 11 -1.62 14.90 10.27
CA GLU A 11 -1.45 15.01 11.71
C GLU A 11 0.03 14.90 12.05
N VAL A 12 0.62 15.99 12.57
CA VAL A 12 2.01 16.00 13.03
C VAL A 12 2.04 15.69 14.53
N ARG A 13 2.76 14.64 14.91
CA ARG A 13 3.13 14.31 16.29
C ARG A 13 4.63 14.57 16.48
N GLU A 14 5.12 14.56 17.72
CA GLU A 14 6.48 15.02 18.06
C GLU A 14 7.59 14.38 17.21
N ASP A 15 7.45 13.10 16.80
CA ASP A 15 8.46 12.36 16.02
C ASP A 15 7.92 11.69 14.72
N GLU A 16 6.64 11.85 14.40
CA GLU A 16 5.98 11.15 13.29
C GLU A 16 4.92 12.01 12.58
N VAL A 17 4.68 11.72 11.30
CA VAL A 17 3.65 12.38 10.50
C VAL A 17 2.64 11.32 10.08
N ILE A 18 1.38 11.49 10.47
CA ILE A 18 0.28 10.64 10.01
C ILE A 18 -0.34 11.32 8.79
N VAL A 19 -0.58 10.52 7.77
CA VAL A 19 -1.06 10.92 6.46
C VAL A 19 -2.20 10.01 6.05
N GLY A 20 -3.22 10.53 5.37
CA GLY A 20 -4.42 9.74 5.03
C GLY A 20 -5.27 9.33 6.25
N GLY A 21 -4.85 9.66 7.48
CA GLY A 21 -5.54 9.33 8.72
C GLY A 21 -5.11 8.01 9.38
N ASP A 22 -4.40 7.15 8.66
CA ASP A 22 -4.03 5.78 9.05
C ASP A 22 -2.61 5.37 8.67
N ALA A 23 -1.89 6.13 7.83
CA ALA A 23 -0.51 5.81 7.48
C ALA A 23 0.49 6.73 8.18
N VAL A 24 1.42 6.17 8.94
CA VAL A 24 2.57 6.87 9.51
C VAL A 24 3.71 6.93 8.49
N VAL A 25 4.22 8.14 8.28
CA VAL A 25 5.45 8.42 7.55
C VAL A 25 6.52 8.80 8.58
N THR A 26 7.47 7.90 8.81
CA THR A 26 8.63 8.20 9.66
C THR A 26 9.53 9.23 8.97
N LEU A 27 10.38 9.92 9.75
CA LEU A 27 11.38 10.82 9.17
C LEU A 27 12.35 10.08 8.23
N GLN A 28 12.66 8.82 8.54
CA GLN A 28 13.53 7.99 7.72
C GLN A 28 12.85 7.61 6.40
N ALA A 29 11.64 7.07 6.45
CA ALA A 29 10.84 6.76 5.27
C ALA A 29 10.62 8.02 4.41
N SER A 30 10.31 9.17 5.02
CA SER A 30 10.18 10.45 4.32
C SER A 30 11.45 10.83 3.54
N ARG A 31 12.63 10.64 4.14
CA ARG A 31 13.92 10.94 3.49
C ARG A 31 14.23 9.98 2.34
N GLU A 32 13.98 8.69 2.53
CA GLU A 32 14.15 7.67 1.49
C GLU A 32 13.23 7.95 0.31
N MET A 33 11.94 8.20 0.59
CA MET A 33 10.96 8.48 -0.44
C MET A 33 11.25 9.79 -1.17
N ALA A 34 11.68 10.85 -0.46
CA ALA A 34 12.07 12.13 -1.06
C ALA A 34 13.37 12.06 -1.88
N GLY A 35 14.22 11.06 -1.61
CA GLY A 35 15.45 10.77 -2.36
C GLY A 35 15.25 9.87 -3.59
N ALA A 36 14.12 9.15 -3.67
CA ALA A 36 13.66 8.55 -4.92
C ALA A 36 13.31 9.66 -5.91
N ARG A 37 13.71 9.52 -7.18
CA ARG A 37 13.58 10.55 -8.22
C ARG A 37 12.22 11.24 -8.15
N GLN A 38 12.20 12.52 -7.75
CA GLN A 38 11.01 13.33 -7.73
C GLN A 38 10.45 13.43 -9.15
N VAL A 39 9.32 12.79 -9.39
CA VAL A 39 8.45 13.12 -10.52
C VAL A 39 7.74 14.41 -10.13
N ALA A 40 7.90 15.45 -10.94
CA ALA A 40 7.46 16.81 -10.64
C ALA A 40 5.92 16.86 -10.43
N PRO A 41 5.40 17.82 -9.63
CA PRO A 41 3.96 17.98 -9.49
C PRO A 41 3.41 18.53 -10.81
N LEU A 42 2.59 17.74 -11.51
CA LEU A 42 1.90 18.18 -12.71
C LEU A 42 0.57 18.84 -12.33
N PHE A 43 0.27 19.86 -13.12
CA PHE A 43 -0.81 20.81 -13.01
C PHE A 43 -2.19 20.15 -12.94
N GLU A 44 -3.11 20.84 -12.27
CA GLU A 44 -4.56 20.68 -12.35
C GLU A 44 -4.98 20.68 -13.84
N ASP A 45 -6.00 19.88 -14.16
CA ASP A 45 -6.64 19.75 -15.48
C ASP A 45 -6.03 18.70 -16.42
N GLU A 46 -6.26 17.40 -16.17
CA GLU A 46 -6.79 16.43 -17.16
C GLU A 46 -7.50 15.27 -16.43
N GLU A 47 -8.60 14.79 -17.04
CA GLU A 47 -9.60 13.84 -16.56
C GLU A 47 -9.10 12.78 -15.55
N GLU A 48 -9.69 12.76 -14.36
CA GLU A 48 -9.24 11.96 -13.22
C GLU A 48 -9.09 10.46 -13.56
N ALA A 49 -7.84 10.02 -13.73
CA ALA A 49 -7.47 8.64 -14.01
C ALA A 49 -6.90 7.98 -12.74
N PHE A 50 -7.60 6.97 -12.23
CA PHE A 50 -7.62 6.53 -10.83
C PHE A 50 -6.95 5.16 -10.60
N ARG A 51 -5.81 4.99 -9.92
CA ARG A 51 -5.00 3.76 -10.08
C ARG A 51 -4.81 2.96 -8.75
N GLN A 52 -4.20 1.76 -8.77
CA GLN A 52 -3.65 1.15 -7.53
C GLN A 52 -2.27 1.75 -7.28
N TYR A 53 -1.97 2.17 -6.05
CA TYR A 53 -0.80 3.00 -5.77
C TYR A 53 0.15 2.39 -4.75
N ARG A 54 1.44 2.61 -4.96
CA ARG A 54 2.51 2.25 -4.01
C ARG A 54 3.36 3.43 -3.62
N THR A 55 4.00 3.30 -2.46
CA THR A 55 5.08 4.20 -2.05
C THR A 55 6.37 3.90 -2.83
N ASN A 56 7.32 4.83 -2.76
CA ASN A 56 8.65 4.64 -3.34
C ASN A 56 9.46 3.56 -2.61
N ASN A 57 9.12 3.29 -1.34
CA ASN A 57 9.77 2.28 -0.52
C ASN A 57 9.01 0.95 -0.63
N LEU A 58 9.74 -0.15 -0.75
CA LEU A 58 9.18 -1.51 -0.74
C LEU A 58 9.98 -2.38 0.23
N VAL A 59 9.39 -3.51 0.61
CA VAL A 59 10.08 -4.55 1.39
C VAL A 59 11.01 -5.33 0.47
N ASN A 60 12.21 -5.70 0.95
CA ASN A 60 13.08 -6.58 0.19
C ASN A 60 12.40 -7.95 0.01
N SER A 61 12.37 -8.44 -1.22
CA SER A 61 11.80 -9.74 -1.58
C SER A 61 12.84 -10.59 -2.33
N PRO A 62 12.94 -11.90 -2.07
CA PRO A 62 12.10 -12.69 -1.18
C PRO A 62 12.45 -12.51 0.31
N LYS A 63 11.44 -12.51 1.19
CA LYS A 63 11.62 -12.36 2.65
C LYS A 63 10.51 -13.03 3.46
N THR A 64 10.89 -13.62 4.59
CA THR A 64 9.92 -14.02 5.63
C THR A 64 9.69 -12.86 6.59
N ILE A 65 8.44 -12.43 6.72
CA ILE A 65 7.98 -11.38 7.65
C ILE A 65 7.40 -12.03 8.89
N SER A 66 7.96 -11.71 10.05
CA SER A 66 7.49 -12.20 11.35
C SER A 66 6.48 -11.25 11.98
N VAL A 67 5.25 -11.74 12.14
CA VAL A 67 4.10 -11.01 12.72
C VAL A 67 3.82 -11.52 14.12
N ILE A 68 3.53 -10.62 15.04
CA ILE A 68 3.03 -10.95 16.38
C ILE A 68 1.72 -10.24 16.70
N GLY A 69 0.73 -11.02 17.13
CA GLY A 69 -0.46 -10.51 17.81
C GLY A 69 -0.16 -10.25 19.28
N TYR A 70 -0.15 -8.99 19.70
CA TYR A 70 0.22 -8.61 21.05
C TYR A 70 -0.86 -8.99 22.07
N THR A 71 -0.48 -9.63 23.18
CA THR A 71 -1.42 -10.14 24.19
C THR A 71 -1.21 -9.55 25.59
N GLY A 72 -0.42 -8.48 25.72
CA GLY A 72 -0.06 -7.88 27.00
C GLY A 72 -0.91 -6.67 27.41
N GLY A 73 -1.42 -6.66 28.65
CA GLY A 73 -1.99 -5.47 29.29
C GLY A 73 -3.16 -4.82 28.51
N GLY A 74 -3.24 -3.48 28.56
CA GLY A 74 -4.31 -2.72 27.90
C GLY A 74 -4.29 -2.79 26.36
N ASN A 75 -3.14 -3.13 25.79
CA ASN A 75 -2.95 -3.20 24.34
C ASN A 75 -3.15 -4.63 23.79
N ALA A 76 -3.56 -5.58 24.63
CA ALA A 76 -3.83 -6.95 24.21
C ALA A 76 -4.98 -6.97 23.19
N LEU A 77 -4.74 -7.62 22.05
CA LEU A 77 -5.79 -7.93 21.07
C LEU A 77 -6.88 -8.77 21.74
N ASP A 78 -8.13 -8.41 21.50
CA ASP A 78 -9.26 -9.23 21.93
C ASP A 78 -9.41 -10.48 21.04
N SER A 79 -10.36 -11.36 21.37
CA SER A 79 -10.56 -12.61 20.62
C SER A 79 -10.95 -12.40 19.16
N THR A 80 -11.71 -11.33 18.87
CA THR A 80 -12.13 -10.99 17.50
C THR A 80 -10.91 -10.55 16.70
N MET A 81 -10.10 -9.64 17.25
CA MET A 81 -8.86 -9.17 16.62
C MET A 81 -7.82 -10.28 16.43
N GLN A 82 -7.69 -11.20 17.38
CA GLN A 82 -6.76 -12.33 17.23
C GLN A 82 -7.19 -13.29 16.10
N THR A 83 -8.50 -13.52 15.94
CA THR A 83 -9.04 -14.36 14.87
C THR A 83 -8.86 -13.68 13.51
N ALA A 84 -9.25 -12.41 13.42
CA ALA A 84 -9.05 -11.58 12.23
C ALA A 84 -7.58 -11.48 11.81
N LEU A 85 -6.63 -11.38 12.76
CA LEU A 85 -5.20 -11.38 12.45
C LEU A 85 -4.72 -12.69 11.82
N GLN A 86 -5.27 -13.83 12.27
CA GLN A 86 -4.96 -15.12 11.67
C GLN A 86 -5.44 -15.18 10.22
N MET A 87 -6.66 -14.69 9.96
CA MET A 87 -7.25 -14.64 8.62
C MET A 87 -6.47 -13.68 7.71
N ALA A 88 -6.15 -12.47 8.17
CA ALA A 88 -5.33 -11.53 7.41
C ALA A 88 -3.97 -12.12 7.01
N VAL A 89 -3.23 -12.75 7.94
CA VAL A 89 -1.95 -13.42 7.63
C VAL A 89 -2.16 -14.59 6.66
N GLN A 90 -3.27 -15.30 6.78
CA GLN A 90 -3.63 -16.37 5.84
C GLN A 90 -3.86 -15.82 4.43
N ASN A 91 -4.55 -14.70 4.27
CA ASN A 91 -4.80 -14.08 2.95
C ASN A 91 -3.50 -13.79 2.21
N TYR A 92 -2.48 -13.24 2.89
CA TYR A 92 -1.16 -13.01 2.28
C TYR A 92 -0.43 -14.32 1.93
N ASN A 93 -0.53 -15.35 2.77
CA ASN A 93 0.17 -16.63 2.57
C ASN A 93 -0.52 -17.56 1.56
N GLU A 94 -1.81 -17.37 1.28
CA GLU A 94 -2.53 -18.07 0.22
C GLU A 94 -2.09 -17.61 -1.18
N MET A 95 -1.45 -16.45 -1.27
CA MET A 95 -0.85 -15.93 -2.48
C MET A 95 0.56 -16.48 -2.72
N ASN A 96 0.94 -16.64 -3.98
CA ASN A 96 2.31 -16.99 -4.36
C ASN A 96 3.18 -15.73 -4.41
N LEU A 97 3.53 -15.18 -3.24
CA LEU A 97 4.37 -13.99 -3.12
C LEU A 97 5.80 -14.36 -2.74
N GLY A 98 6.75 -13.49 -3.11
CA GLY A 98 8.12 -13.55 -2.59
C GLY A 98 8.19 -13.19 -1.10
N LEU A 99 7.11 -12.65 -0.53
CA LEU A 99 6.92 -12.45 0.89
C LEU A 99 6.18 -13.64 1.52
N THR A 100 6.67 -14.13 2.64
CA THR A 100 5.99 -15.17 3.44
C THR A 100 5.77 -14.66 4.86
N PHE A 101 4.56 -14.79 5.39
CA PHE A 101 4.22 -14.27 6.71
C PHE A 101 4.16 -15.40 7.74
N THR A 102 4.75 -15.17 8.91
CA THR A 102 4.65 -16.09 10.05
C THR A 102 3.95 -15.38 11.19
N LEU A 103 2.98 -16.05 11.84
CA LEU A 103 2.23 -15.46 12.94
C LEU A 103 2.56 -16.13 14.27
N THR A 104 2.81 -15.30 15.27
CA THR A 104 2.90 -15.70 16.68
C THR A 104 1.99 -14.82 17.53
N THR A 105 1.71 -15.22 18.77
CA THR A 105 1.05 -14.35 19.76
C THR A 105 1.91 -14.28 21.01
N GLY A 106 1.86 -13.14 21.72
CA GLY A 106 2.65 -12.97 22.93
C GLY A 106 3.01 -11.53 23.21
N THR A 107 4.04 -11.36 24.05
CA THR A 107 4.55 -10.04 24.46
C THR A 107 6.00 -9.79 24.06
N ASN A 108 6.73 -10.82 23.61
CA ASN A 108 8.10 -10.67 23.14
C ASN A 108 8.10 -10.31 21.64
N TYR A 109 8.06 -9.01 21.36
CA TYR A 109 7.91 -8.47 20.00
C TYR A 109 9.17 -7.78 19.45
N GLN A 110 10.23 -7.65 20.24
CA GLN A 110 11.41 -6.85 19.86
C GLN A 110 12.07 -7.37 18.58
N ASP A 111 12.15 -8.70 18.44
CA ASP A 111 12.69 -9.42 17.29
C ASP A 111 11.70 -9.59 16.13
N LYS A 112 10.48 -9.05 16.23
CA LYS A 112 9.43 -9.19 15.21
C LYS A 112 9.45 -8.05 14.21
N ASP A 113 9.13 -8.38 12.97
CA ASP A 113 9.02 -7.41 11.88
C ASP A 113 7.75 -6.56 12.03
N ILE A 114 6.61 -7.18 12.35
CA ILE A 114 5.32 -6.49 12.53
C ILE A 114 4.70 -6.86 13.89
N VAL A 115 4.19 -5.86 14.59
CA VAL A 115 3.51 -5.95 15.89
C VAL A 115 2.11 -5.40 15.76
N VAL A 116 1.11 -6.27 15.87
CA VAL A 116 -0.30 -5.89 15.83
C VAL A 116 -0.84 -5.79 17.25
N TYR A 117 -1.32 -4.60 17.64
CA TYR A 117 -1.79 -4.35 19.00
C TYR A 117 -3.01 -3.43 19.03
N LYS A 118 -3.76 -3.53 20.13
CA LYS A 118 -4.98 -2.76 20.35
C LYS A 118 -4.67 -1.40 20.95
N VAL A 119 -5.41 -0.38 20.52
CA VAL A 119 -5.46 0.94 21.14
C VAL A 119 -6.91 1.35 21.42
N SER A 120 -7.14 2.33 22.28
CA SER A 120 -8.48 2.89 22.49
C SER A 120 -8.92 3.71 21.28
N GLY A 121 -10.13 3.49 20.79
CA GLY A 121 -10.69 4.23 19.67
C GLY A 121 -12.07 3.72 19.25
N ASN A 122 -12.73 4.44 18.35
CA ASN A 122 -14.11 4.18 17.92
C ASN A 122 -14.20 3.16 16.78
N GLY A 123 -13.13 2.97 16.00
CA GLY A 123 -13.05 2.04 14.88
C GLY A 123 -11.99 2.45 13.85
N GLY A 124 -11.38 1.47 13.20
CA GLY A 124 -10.28 1.64 12.23
C GLY A 124 -8.94 1.12 12.73
N GLY A 125 -7.90 1.40 11.95
CA GLY A 125 -6.52 1.03 12.23
C GLY A 125 -5.56 2.17 11.93
N GLN A 126 -4.29 1.93 12.21
CA GLN A 126 -3.20 2.80 11.80
C GLN A 126 -1.91 1.98 11.70
N ALA A 127 -1.19 2.14 10.59
CA ALA A 127 0.11 1.55 10.35
C ALA A 127 1.06 2.61 9.79
N GLY A 128 2.00 2.22 8.94
CA GLY A 128 2.96 3.11 8.32
C GLY A 128 3.66 2.44 7.16
N PHE A 129 4.51 3.19 6.47
CA PHE A 129 5.16 2.72 5.25
C PHE A 129 6.51 2.05 5.51
N PRO A 130 6.95 1.14 4.63
CA PRO A 130 8.26 0.47 4.74
C PRO A 130 9.43 1.45 4.71
N GLU A 131 10.52 1.07 5.37
CA GLU A 131 11.78 1.80 5.38
C GLU A 131 12.97 0.83 5.35
N ASN A 132 14.06 1.22 4.68
CA ASN A 132 15.27 0.40 4.56
C ASN A 132 15.02 -1.04 4.06
N GLY A 133 14.00 -1.27 3.23
CA GLY A 133 13.66 -2.61 2.74
C GLY A 133 12.97 -3.51 3.76
N ASN A 134 12.49 -2.96 4.89
CA ASN A 134 11.75 -3.68 5.92
C ASN A 134 10.32 -3.13 6.04
N PRO A 135 9.35 -3.97 6.47
CA PRO A 135 8.01 -3.48 6.70
C PRO A 135 7.96 -2.50 7.88
N TYR A 136 6.94 -1.66 7.92
CA TYR A 136 6.68 -0.84 9.10
C TYR A 136 6.32 -1.72 10.30
N LYS A 137 6.84 -1.37 11.48
CA LYS A 137 6.83 -2.28 12.63
C LYS A 137 5.50 -2.34 13.38
N PHE A 138 4.73 -1.27 13.41
CA PHE A 138 3.62 -1.13 14.36
C PHE A 138 2.28 -0.99 13.64
N VAL A 139 1.36 -1.91 13.94
CA VAL A 139 -0.02 -1.87 13.45
C VAL A 139 -0.96 -1.72 14.64
N GLN A 140 -1.65 -0.60 14.68
CA GLN A 140 -2.64 -0.27 15.70
C GLN A 140 -4.03 -0.64 15.21
N ILE A 141 -4.81 -1.29 16.07
CA ILE A 141 -6.22 -1.56 15.82
C ILE A 141 -7.04 -0.89 16.92
N GLN A 142 -7.97 -0.02 16.54
CA GLN A 142 -8.84 0.64 17.50
C GLN A 142 -9.81 -0.36 18.13
N SER A 143 -10.01 -0.25 19.45
CA SER A 143 -10.86 -1.17 20.21
C SER A 143 -12.30 -1.25 19.71
N GLY A 144 -12.82 -0.15 19.15
CA GLY A 144 -14.18 -0.09 18.61
C GLY A 144 -14.36 -0.88 17.31
N THR A 145 -13.29 -1.25 16.61
CA THR A 145 -13.35 -2.02 15.35
C THR A 145 -14.02 -3.39 15.57
N SER A 146 -13.78 -4.01 16.73
CA SER A 146 -14.40 -5.30 17.10
C SER A 146 -15.93 -5.27 17.18
N ASN A 147 -16.55 -4.09 17.28
CA ASN A 147 -18.02 -3.96 17.27
C ASN A 147 -18.64 -4.19 15.89
N PHE A 148 -17.83 -4.14 14.82
CA PHE A 148 -18.28 -4.33 13.44
C PHE A 148 -18.18 -5.79 12.97
N GLY A 149 -17.62 -6.69 13.79
CA GLY A 149 -17.49 -8.12 13.48
C GLY A 149 -16.10 -8.51 12.96
N THR A 150 -15.85 -9.82 12.89
CA THR A 150 -14.53 -10.37 12.55
C THR A 150 -14.07 -9.95 11.15
N ASP A 151 -14.94 -10.05 10.14
CA ASP A 151 -14.62 -9.73 8.74
C ASP A 151 -14.18 -8.27 8.55
N VAL A 152 -14.80 -7.34 9.28
CA VAL A 152 -14.40 -5.93 9.25
C VAL A 152 -13.07 -5.72 9.96
N VAL A 153 -12.82 -6.41 11.08
CA VAL A 153 -11.53 -6.35 11.77
C VAL A 153 -10.43 -6.97 10.92
N GLU A 154 -10.72 -8.06 10.21
CA GLU A 154 -9.83 -8.69 9.24
C GLU A 154 -9.49 -7.70 8.13
N HIS A 155 -10.50 -7.04 7.56
CA HIS A 155 -10.29 -6.04 6.53
C HIS A 155 -9.34 -4.93 6.97
N VAL A 156 -9.57 -4.37 8.17
CA VAL A 156 -8.68 -3.35 8.72
C VAL A 156 -7.27 -3.89 8.90
N ILE A 157 -7.08 -5.08 9.48
CA ILE A 157 -5.73 -5.65 9.68
C ILE A 157 -5.04 -5.93 8.34
N THR A 158 -5.74 -6.50 7.35
CA THR A 158 -5.21 -6.78 6.02
C THR A 158 -4.76 -5.48 5.33
N HIS A 159 -5.59 -4.44 5.42
CA HIS A 159 -5.31 -3.08 4.93
C HIS A 159 -4.05 -2.48 5.58
N GLU A 160 -3.97 -2.51 6.91
CA GLU A 160 -2.84 -1.94 7.65
C GLU A 160 -1.51 -2.67 7.35
N ILE A 161 -1.54 -3.99 7.18
CA ILE A 161 -0.38 -4.76 6.72
C ILE A 161 -0.01 -4.36 5.27
N GLY A 162 -1.00 -4.01 4.45
CA GLY A 162 -0.81 -3.49 3.10
C GLY A 162 0.06 -2.23 3.09
N HIS A 163 -0.21 -1.28 3.99
CA HIS A 163 0.65 -0.11 4.19
C HIS A 163 2.06 -0.49 4.62
N CYS A 164 2.19 -1.45 5.55
CA CYS A 164 3.48 -1.92 6.02
C CYS A 164 4.35 -2.49 4.89
N VAL A 165 3.74 -3.03 3.83
CA VAL A 165 4.43 -3.52 2.64
C VAL A 165 4.40 -2.54 1.46
N GLY A 166 3.96 -1.31 1.67
CA GLY A 166 4.13 -0.20 0.72
C GLY A 166 2.95 0.13 -0.17
N PHE A 167 1.76 -0.46 0.06
CA PHE A 167 0.55 0.01 -0.59
C PHE A 167 0.08 1.36 -0.06
N ARG A 168 -0.54 2.13 -0.94
CA ARG A 168 -1.27 3.35 -0.63
C ARG A 168 -2.76 3.14 -0.90
N HIS A 169 -3.56 4.09 -0.45
CA HIS A 169 -4.98 4.10 -0.79
C HIS A 169 -5.20 4.18 -2.29
N THR A 170 -6.20 3.43 -2.76
CA THR A 170 -6.64 3.47 -4.16
C THR A 170 -7.31 4.79 -4.49
N ASP A 171 -8.07 5.34 -3.55
CA ASP A 171 -8.73 6.63 -3.63
C ASP A 171 -7.90 7.77 -3.00
N TYR A 172 -6.57 7.62 -2.93
CA TYR A 172 -5.69 8.66 -2.36
C TYR A 172 -5.92 10.03 -3.01
N PHE A 173 -6.25 10.08 -4.30
CA PHE A 173 -6.46 11.32 -5.03
C PHE A 173 -7.80 12.01 -4.68
N ASN A 174 -8.76 11.27 -4.10
CA ASN A 174 -10.05 11.80 -3.67
C ASN A 174 -10.74 10.83 -2.70
N ARG A 175 -10.48 11.02 -1.41
CA ARG A 175 -11.05 10.17 -0.35
C ARG A 175 -12.56 10.30 -0.20
N SER A 176 -13.18 11.33 -0.78
CA SER A 176 -14.64 11.43 -0.76
C SER A 176 -15.33 10.27 -1.48
N ILE A 177 -14.61 9.53 -2.33
CA ILE A 177 -15.08 8.34 -3.02
C ILE A 177 -15.47 7.23 -2.03
N SER A 178 -14.62 6.92 -1.05
CA SER A 178 -14.91 5.88 -0.06
C SER A 178 -15.46 6.46 1.26
N CYS A 179 -14.99 7.63 1.67
CA CYS A 179 -15.31 8.24 2.96
C CYS A 179 -16.51 9.20 2.93
N GLY A 180 -17.02 9.58 1.74
CA GLY A 180 -18.09 10.57 1.57
C GLY A 180 -17.69 12.02 1.92
N SER A 181 -16.44 12.23 2.31
CA SER A 181 -15.78 13.51 2.61
C SER A 181 -14.26 13.30 2.60
N GLY A 182 -13.46 14.36 2.59
CA GLY A 182 -12.01 14.29 2.47
C GLY A 182 -11.51 14.79 1.11
N GLY A 183 -10.20 14.94 0.97
CA GLY A 183 -9.54 15.51 -0.20
C GLY A 183 -8.58 14.53 -0.87
N ASN A 184 -7.70 15.11 -1.68
CA ASN A 184 -6.59 14.42 -2.30
C ASN A 184 -5.44 14.32 -1.29
N GLU A 185 -5.08 13.12 -0.86
CA GLU A 185 -3.92 12.82 -0.02
C GLU A 185 -2.61 13.34 -0.61
N GLY A 186 -2.51 13.50 -1.93
CA GLY A 186 -1.31 14.01 -2.61
C GLY A 186 -0.27 12.92 -2.89
N SER A 187 0.60 13.19 -3.87
CA SER A 187 1.69 12.29 -4.30
C SER A 187 3.05 12.65 -3.68
N SER A 188 3.29 13.95 -3.49
CA SER A 188 4.41 14.69 -2.88
C SER A 188 5.65 13.94 -2.39
N GLY A 189 6.28 13.19 -3.30
CA GLY A 189 7.57 12.55 -3.07
C GLY A 189 7.53 11.35 -2.11
N VAL A 190 6.37 10.98 -1.57
CA VAL A 190 6.17 9.69 -0.86
C VAL A 190 5.83 8.54 -1.81
N GLY A 191 5.54 8.89 -3.06
CA GLY A 191 5.12 7.96 -4.10
C GLY A 191 3.61 7.97 -4.27
N ALA A 192 3.18 7.83 -5.52
CA ALA A 192 1.84 7.48 -5.97
C ALA A 192 2.03 6.76 -7.31
N GLN A 193 2.92 5.76 -7.28
CA GLN A 193 3.29 5.05 -8.50
C GLN A 193 2.20 4.03 -8.79
N HIS A 194 1.65 4.09 -9.99
CA HIS A 194 0.69 3.09 -10.45
C HIS A 194 1.35 1.71 -10.48
N ILE A 195 0.62 0.71 -10.01
CA ILE A 195 1.03 -0.68 -10.11
C ILE A 195 0.52 -1.28 -11.42
N PRO A 196 1.43 -1.78 -12.28
CA PRO A 196 1.02 -2.38 -13.53
C PRO A 196 0.03 -3.52 -13.45
N GLY A 197 -0.84 -3.60 -14.47
CA GLY A 197 -1.87 -4.64 -14.58
C GLY A 197 -3.12 -4.41 -13.72
N THR A 198 -3.20 -3.31 -12.97
CA THR A 198 -4.41 -2.92 -12.21
C THR A 198 -5.20 -1.85 -12.96
N PRO A 199 -6.49 -1.64 -12.62
CA PRO A 199 -7.31 -0.63 -13.25
C PRO A 199 -6.71 0.75 -13.04
N THR A 200 -7.02 1.61 -13.99
CA THR A 200 -6.95 3.06 -13.85
C THR A 200 -8.32 3.62 -13.38
N GLY A 201 -9.11 2.79 -12.66
CA GLY A 201 -10.24 3.17 -11.79
C GLY A 201 -9.95 2.96 -10.28
N ALA A 202 -10.55 3.74 -9.37
CA ALA A 202 -10.58 3.37 -7.95
C ALA A 202 -11.31 2.03 -7.81
N ASP A 203 -10.65 1.04 -7.24
CA ASP A 203 -11.24 -0.27 -7.05
C ASP A 203 -12.08 -0.24 -5.77
N MET A 204 -13.39 -0.04 -5.95
CA MET A 204 -14.38 -0.03 -4.86
C MET A 204 -14.48 -1.36 -4.10
N SER A 205 -13.80 -2.41 -4.57
CA SER A 205 -13.65 -3.68 -3.88
C SER A 205 -12.28 -3.90 -3.25
N SER A 206 -11.35 -2.94 -3.41
CA SER A 206 -9.98 -3.05 -2.92
C SER A 206 -9.95 -3.01 -1.40
N ILE A 207 -9.05 -3.81 -0.84
CA ILE A 207 -8.69 -3.74 0.57
C ILE A 207 -8.08 -2.38 0.92
N MET A 208 -7.46 -1.68 -0.04
CA MET A 208 -6.76 -0.41 0.15
C MET A 208 -7.66 0.82 -0.14
N LEU A 209 -8.96 0.74 0.10
CA LEU A 209 -9.80 1.96 0.13
C LEU A 209 -9.57 2.72 1.44
N ALA A 210 -9.52 4.05 1.38
CA ALA A 210 -9.26 4.89 2.56
C ALA A 210 -10.34 4.83 3.63
N CYS A 211 -11.56 4.43 3.26
CA CYS A 211 -12.61 4.08 4.21
C CYS A 211 -13.26 2.76 3.82
N PHE A 212 -13.34 1.87 4.81
CA PHE A 212 -14.12 0.64 4.71
C PHE A 212 -15.59 0.88 5.10
N ASN A 213 -16.46 -0.02 4.67
CA ASN A 213 -17.85 -0.08 5.12
C ASN A 213 -18.12 -1.37 5.90
N SER A 214 -19.27 -1.50 6.56
CA SER A 214 -19.58 -2.66 7.39
C SER A 214 -19.84 -3.98 6.63
N GLY A 215 -19.82 -3.96 5.30
CA GLY A 215 -20.09 -5.12 4.44
C GLY A 215 -18.84 -5.74 3.80
N VAL A 216 -17.65 -5.27 4.17
CA VAL A 216 -16.38 -5.79 3.65
C VAL A 216 -16.05 -7.15 4.28
N SER A 217 -15.37 -8.02 3.51
CA SER A 217 -15.03 -9.39 3.93
C SER A 217 -13.60 -9.54 4.47
N GLY A 218 -12.71 -8.59 4.17
CA GLY A 218 -11.28 -8.67 4.52
C GLY A 218 -10.38 -9.40 3.51
N GLU A 219 -10.99 -9.84 2.41
CA GLU A 219 -10.35 -10.56 1.31
C GLU A 219 -9.77 -9.62 0.25
N PHE A 220 -8.68 -10.04 -0.41
CA PHE A 220 -8.11 -9.31 -1.54
C PHE A 220 -9.02 -9.36 -2.77
N SER A 221 -9.23 -8.20 -3.39
CA SER A 221 -9.83 -8.10 -4.71
C SER A 221 -8.92 -8.74 -5.77
N SER A 222 -9.44 -8.94 -6.99
CA SER A 222 -8.59 -9.40 -8.10
C SER A 222 -7.43 -8.45 -8.39
N TYR A 223 -7.63 -7.14 -8.16
CA TYR A 223 -6.62 -6.13 -8.46
C TYR A 223 -5.64 -5.91 -7.30
N ASP A 224 -6.07 -6.12 -6.06
CA ASP A 224 -5.14 -6.21 -4.92
C ASP A 224 -4.16 -7.36 -5.13
N ARG A 225 -4.65 -8.50 -5.62
CA ARG A 225 -3.82 -9.68 -5.93
C ARG A 225 -2.81 -9.38 -7.04
N THR A 226 -3.26 -8.81 -8.16
CA THR A 226 -2.36 -8.39 -9.25
C THR A 226 -1.30 -7.41 -8.74
N ALA A 227 -1.70 -6.46 -7.90
CA ALA A 227 -0.79 -5.48 -7.33
C ALA A 227 0.29 -6.14 -6.46
N LEU A 228 -0.10 -7.06 -5.58
CA LEU A 228 0.83 -7.79 -4.71
C LEU A 228 1.79 -8.67 -5.51
N GLU A 229 1.29 -9.40 -6.51
CA GLU A 229 2.11 -10.27 -7.36
C GLU A 229 3.12 -9.48 -8.21
N TYR A 230 2.74 -8.27 -8.65
CA TYR A 230 3.66 -7.38 -9.36
C TYR A 230 4.78 -6.88 -8.45
N LEU A 231 4.47 -6.45 -7.22
CA LEU A 231 5.49 -5.93 -6.29
C LEU A 231 6.37 -7.02 -5.70
N TYR A 232 5.79 -8.18 -5.44
CA TYR A 232 6.41 -9.26 -4.69
C TYR A 232 6.20 -10.62 -5.39
N PRO A 233 6.74 -10.82 -6.60
CA PRO A 233 6.54 -12.06 -7.34
C PRO A 233 7.07 -13.27 -6.55
N GLY A 234 6.25 -14.32 -6.44
CA GLY A 234 6.63 -15.58 -5.82
C GLY A 234 7.56 -16.43 -6.68
N SER A 235 8.19 -17.42 -6.05
CA SER A 235 9.06 -18.36 -6.76
C SER A 235 8.27 -19.17 -7.79
N GLY A 236 8.65 -19.11 -9.06
CA GLY A 236 7.99 -19.85 -10.15
C GLY A 236 6.81 -19.11 -10.80
N SER A 237 6.45 -17.91 -10.32
CA SER A 237 5.85 -16.91 -11.20
C SER A 237 6.81 -16.68 -12.36
N PRO A 238 6.37 -16.50 -13.62
CA PRO A 238 7.29 -16.05 -14.66
C PRO A 238 7.94 -14.79 -14.10
N ASP A 239 9.25 -14.85 -13.86
CA ASP A 239 10.03 -13.63 -13.69
C ASP A 239 9.63 -12.71 -14.85
N PRO A 240 9.56 -11.38 -14.69
CA PRO A 240 9.83 -10.53 -15.84
C PRO A 240 11.18 -11.00 -16.40
N ASP A 241 11.12 -11.76 -17.48
CA ASP A 241 12.21 -12.61 -17.96
C ASP A 241 13.46 -11.73 -18.17
N PRO A 242 14.61 -12.03 -17.55
CA PRO A 242 15.85 -11.31 -17.81
C PRO A 242 16.35 -11.47 -19.26
N GLY A 243 15.68 -12.30 -20.07
CA GLY A 243 15.87 -12.49 -21.50
C GLY A 243 14.72 -12.03 -22.41
N GLU A 244 13.57 -11.56 -21.89
CA GLU A 244 12.61 -10.83 -22.73
C GLU A 244 13.15 -9.41 -22.90
N PRO A 245 13.08 -8.85 -24.13
CA PRO A 245 13.47 -7.47 -24.33
C PRO A 245 12.69 -6.61 -23.35
N ALA A 246 13.40 -5.70 -22.66
CA ALA A 246 12.80 -4.74 -21.76
C ALA A 246 11.52 -4.17 -22.39
N PRO A 247 10.42 -4.06 -21.63
CA PRO A 247 9.14 -3.69 -22.19
C PRO A 247 9.28 -2.40 -22.97
N GLY A 248 8.87 -2.51 -24.23
CA GLY A 248 9.16 -1.51 -25.23
C GLY A 248 7.91 -1.01 -25.91
N CYS A 249 8.01 0.14 -26.55
CA CYS A 249 6.90 0.83 -27.17
C CYS A 249 6.56 0.35 -28.59
N THR A 250 7.21 -0.72 -29.04
CA THR A 250 6.99 -1.29 -30.38
C THR A 250 5.55 -1.80 -30.51
N GLY A 251 4.72 -1.06 -31.23
CA GLY A 251 3.29 -1.37 -31.43
C GLY A 251 2.36 -0.83 -30.35
N TYR A 252 2.88 -0.07 -29.38
CA TYR A 252 2.13 0.45 -28.22
C TYR A 252 2.24 1.97 -28.05
N CYS A 253 2.70 2.70 -29.08
CA CYS A 253 2.81 4.15 -29.05
C CYS A 253 1.49 4.85 -28.71
N GLY A 254 1.56 5.85 -27.81
CA GLY A 254 0.38 6.56 -27.31
C GLY A 254 -0.36 5.82 -26.19
N GLY A 255 0.16 4.70 -25.71
CA GLY A 255 -0.47 3.90 -24.66
C GLY A 255 0.55 3.12 -23.82
N TYR A 256 0.11 1.97 -23.35
CA TYR A 256 0.84 1.17 -22.36
C TYR A 256 1.64 0.05 -23.01
N SER A 257 2.86 -0.20 -22.53
CA SER A 257 3.69 -1.30 -23.04
C SER A 257 3.02 -2.67 -22.85
N GLN A 258 3.43 -3.66 -23.65
CA GLN A 258 2.83 -5.00 -23.66
C GLN A 258 2.75 -5.68 -22.28
N SER A 259 3.79 -5.51 -21.45
CA SER A 259 3.84 -6.06 -20.09
C SER A 259 3.26 -5.12 -19.03
N GLY A 260 3.06 -3.85 -19.41
CA GLY A 260 2.65 -2.80 -18.52
C GLY A 260 3.71 -2.22 -17.59
N ALA A 261 4.97 -2.62 -17.70
CA ALA A 261 5.97 -2.08 -16.78
C ALA A 261 6.28 -0.57 -16.99
N CYS A 262 5.89 0.00 -18.13
CA CYS A 262 6.20 1.39 -18.52
C CYS A 262 5.22 1.94 -19.58
N TYR A 263 5.23 3.26 -19.77
CA TYR A 263 4.34 4.00 -20.68
C TYR A 263 5.05 4.50 -21.95
N CYS A 264 4.27 4.56 -23.03
CA CYS A 264 4.70 4.92 -24.38
C CYS A 264 3.93 6.13 -24.93
N ASP A 265 3.30 6.90 -24.05
CA ASP A 265 2.53 8.09 -24.37
C ASP A 265 3.37 9.37 -24.21
N SER A 266 2.79 10.50 -24.60
CA SER A 266 3.46 11.80 -24.53
C SER A 266 3.71 12.29 -23.12
N VAL A 267 3.07 11.71 -22.10
CA VAL A 267 3.13 12.21 -20.72
C VAL A 267 4.11 11.42 -19.85
N CYS A 268 4.53 10.22 -20.26
CA CYS A 268 5.40 9.36 -19.46
C CYS A 268 6.72 10.01 -19.00
N GLU A 269 7.26 10.99 -19.74
CA GLU A 269 8.51 11.67 -19.37
C GLU A 269 8.31 12.53 -18.13
N SER A 270 7.09 13.08 -18.01
CA SER A 270 6.65 13.88 -16.88
C SER A 270 6.39 13.02 -15.64
N TYR A 271 5.94 11.78 -15.85
CA TYR A 271 5.69 10.78 -14.80
C TYR A 271 6.91 9.92 -14.46
N GLY A 272 8.01 10.05 -15.21
CA GLY A 272 9.22 9.27 -15.00
C GLY A 272 9.04 7.76 -15.19
N ASP A 273 8.03 7.35 -15.96
CA ASP A 273 7.62 5.96 -16.19
C ASP A 273 7.68 5.57 -17.67
N CYS A 274 8.40 6.33 -18.50
CA CYS A 274 8.62 5.97 -19.90
C CYS A 274 9.35 4.65 -20.05
N CYS A 275 8.98 3.89 -21.07
CA CYS A 275 9.82 2.82 -21.56
C CYS A 275 11.11 3.39 -22.14
N ASP A 276 12.22 2.69 -21.91
CA ASP A 276 13.55 3.12 -22.34
C ASP A 276 13.66 3.29 -23.86
N ASP A 277 12.85 2.57 -24.64
CA ASP A 277 12.85 2.61 -26.10
C ASP A 277 11.83 3.60 -26.69
N LYS A 278 11.02 4.29 -25.88
CA LYS A 278 9.95 5.18 -26.37
C LYS A 278 10.47 6.18 -27.40
N ALA A 279 11.54 6.90 -27.07
CA ALA A 279 12.10 7.93 -27.94
C ALA A 279 12.67 7.36 -29.26
N ALA A 280 13.00 6.07 -29.29
CA ALA A 280 13.48 5.41 -30.50
C ALA A 280 12.33 4.85 -31.36
N VAL A 281 11.13 4.67 -30.79
CA VAL A 281 10.05 3.89 -31.39
C VAL A 281 8.78 4.72 -31.66
N CYS A 282 8.51 5.76 -30.86
CA CYS A 282 7.26 6.52 -30.89
C CYS A 282 7.41 8.02 -31.15
N ASP A 283 8.64 8.50 -31.35
CA ASP A 283 8.94 9.89 -31.76
C ASP A 283 9.06 10.03 -33.29
#